data_AF-A0A7J2YUS7-F1
#
_entry.id   AF-A0A7J2YUS7-F1
#
_cell.length_a   1.000
_cell.length_b   1.000
_cell.length_c   1.000
_cell.angle_alpha   90.00
_cell.angle_beta   90.00
_cell.angle_gamma   90.00
#
_symmetry.space_group_name_H-M   'P 1'
#
loop_
_entity.id
_entity.type
_entity.pdbx_description
1 polymer ?
#
loop_
_entity_poly.entity_id
_entity_poly.type
_entity_poly.pdbx_seq_one_letter_code
_entity_poly.pdbx_strand_id
1 'polypeptide(L)'
;MSENTSKGSMTEEKIVAKVAELMQTLDEVKKYNVLEKHFKKFATIVIVSIVICVLVNILFSTSSILSGFDEPQKFLLTFLLTAIPIVGIGAGGLYIRTKVKAVKTGEWKEELSHGFPSALKILSEMDWESSFKAVSSGGLSYAMYGLVKGAAYWIIAYIAAGFAFNITTYLLMHQTRVLGGISLWLSLLITFLYLKKDLSRRFNEIRALDKLQWELRRFSSELRNTEF
;
A
#
# COMPACT_ATOMS: atom_id res chain seq x y z
N MET A 1 5.58 11.61 -60.43
CA MET A 1 4.67 12.56 -59.76
C MET A 1 4.20 11.87 -58.48
N SER A 2 5.08 11.77 -57.49
CA SER A 2 5.21 12.69 -56.32
C SER A 2 4.05 12.45 -55.34
N GLU A 3 4.29 11.62 -54.32
CA GLU A 3 4.36 12.00 -52.89
C GLU A 3 2.97 12.31 -52.28
N ASN A 4 2.54 11.76 -51.14
CA ASN A 4 3.31 11.70 -49.90
C ASN A 4 2.76 10.61 -48.96
N THR A 5 3.64 9.70 -48.58
CA THR A 5 3.52 8.88 -47.38
C THR A 5 3.59 9.79 -46.16
N SER A 6 2.43 10.06 -45.54
CA SER A 6 2.37 10.53 -44.15
C SER A 6 2.73 9.36 -43.21
N LYS A 7 4.01 8.97 -43.22
CA LYS A 7 4.64 8.32 -42.07
C LYS A 7 4.53 9.33 -40.93
N GLY A 8 3.66 9.08 -39.97
CA GLY A 8 3.48 9.94 -38.80
C GLY A 8 4.81 10.13 -38.10
N SER A 9 5.46 11.27 -38.29
CA SER A 9 6.66 11.60 -37.56
C SER A 9 6.26 11.76 -36.09
N MET A 10 6.88 10.97 -35.21
CA MET A 10 6.89 11.29 -33.79
C MET A 10 7.64 12.62 -33.66
N THR A 11 6.92 13.71 -33.46
CA THR A 11 7.50 15.00 -33.11
C THR A 11 8.26 14.88 -31.79
N GLU A 12 9.39 15.57 -31.65
CA GLU A 12 10.25 15.51 -30.45
C GLU A 12 9.46 15.70 -29.15
N GLU A 13 8.50 16.62 -29.15
CA GLU A 13 7.59 16.86 -28.03
C GLU A 13 6.81 15.60 -27.61
N LYS A 14 6.37 14.80 -28.57
CA LYS A 14 5.63 13.56 -28.32
C LYS A 14 6.54 12.48 -27.74
N ILE A 15 7.83 12.50 -28.08
CA ILE A 15 8.82 11.56 -27.52
C ILE A 15 9.18 11.97 -26.10
N VAL A 16 9.48 13.25 -25.88
CA VAL A 16 9.77 13.82 -24.55
C VAL A 16 8.60 13.59 -23.59
N ALA A 17 7.35 13.79 -24.04
CA ALA A 17 6.16 13.52 -23.24
C ALA A 17 6.04 12.04 -22.84
N LYS A 18 6.30 11.10 -23.77
CA LYS A 18 6.30 9.66 -23.47
C LYS A 18 7.41 9.27 -22.49
N VAL A 19 8.61 9.85 -22.62
CA VAL A 19 9.71 9.60 -21.68
C VAL A 19 9.42 10.22 -20.31
N ALA A 20 8.73 11.36 -20.24
CA ALA A 20 8.28 11.92 -18.96
C ALA A 20 7.25 11.02 -18.26
N GLU A 21 6.23 10.53 -18.98
CA GLU A 21 5.23 9.59 -18.46
C GLU A 21 5.90 8.31 -17.94
N LEU A 22 6.86 7.80 -18.70
CA LEU A 22 7.69 6.67 -18.33
C LEU A 22 8.50 6.89 -17.05
N MET A 23 9.19 8.03 -16.94
CA MET A 23 10.02 8.32 -15.77
C MET A 23 9.18 8.54 -14.52
N GLN A 24 7.99 9.14 -14.67
CA GLN A 24 7.02 9.22 -13.59
C GLN A 24 6.56 7.83 -13.15
N THR A 25 6.30 6.95 -14.11
CA THR A 25 5.89 5.56 -13.90
C THR A 25 6.99 4.76 -13.18
N LEU A 26 8.26 4.94 -13.56
CA LEU A 26 9.42 4.35 -12.89
C LEU A 26 9.61 4.87 -11.46
N ASP A 27 9.37 6.14 -11.21
CA ASP A 27 9.40 6.70 -9.85
C ASP A 27 8.33 6.09 -8.96
N GLU A 28 7.14 5.82 -9.50
CA GLU A 28 6.09 5.09 -8.80
C GLU A 28 6.48 3.64 -8.52
N VAL A 29 7.10 2.95 -9.49
CA VAL A 29 7.65 1.59 -9.30
C VAL A 29 8.75 1.58 -8.24
N LYS A 30 9.65 2.57 -8.22
CA LYS A 30 10.70 2.70 -7.18
C LYS A 30 10.09 2.87 -5.79
N LYS A 31 9.10 3.77 -5.64
CA LYS A 31 8.35 3.95 -4.39
C LYS A 31 7.68 2.65 -3.95
N TYR A 32 7.12 1.91 -4.90
CA TYR A 32 6.47 0.63 -4.66
C TYR A 32 7.46 -0.45 -4.23
N ASN A 33 8.63 -0.54 -4.86
CA ASN A 33 9.65 -1.53 -4.52
C ASN A 33 10.20 -1.30 -3.09
N VAL A 34 10.32 -0.02 -2.68
CA VAL A 34 10.67 0.33 -1.29
C VAL A 34 9.55 -0.05 -0.32
N LEU A 35 8.29 0.14 -0.72
CA LEU A 35 7.13 -0.31 0.05
C LEU A 35 7.17 -1.82 0.25
N GLU A 36 7.36 -2.61 -0.81
CA GLU A 36 7.49 -4.07 -0.78
C GLU A 36 8.63 -4.54 0.13
N LYS A 37 9.83 -3.96 -0.03
CA LYS A 37 11.01 -4.31 0.76
C LYS A 37 10.81 -4.07 2.26
N HIS A 38 10.06 -3.03 2.62
CA HIS A 38 9.77 -2.69 4.02
C HIS A 38 8.45 -3.25 4.53
N PHE A 39 7.63 -3.83 3.65
CA PHE A 39 6.35 -4.40 3.99
C PHE A 39 6.47 -5.59 4.94
N LYS A 40 7.48 -6.46 4.75
CA LYS A 40 7.75 -7.57 5.68
C LYS A 40 7.94 -7.05 7.11
N LYS A 41 8.68 -5.95 7.29
CA LYS A 41 8.88 -5.33 8.61
C LYS A 41 7.58 -4.76 9.18
N PHE A 42 6.74 -4.14 8.36
CA PHE A 42 5.43 -3.68 8.78
C PHE A 42 4.52 -4.84 9.22
N ALA A 43 4.42 -5.89 8.42
CA ALA A 43 3.66 -7.08 8.76
C ALA A 43 4.16 -7.69 10.08
N THR A 44 5.48 -7.77 10.28
CA THR A 44 6.07 -8.21 11.55
C THR A 44 5.65 -7.32 12.72
N ILE A 45 5.71 -5.98 12.59
CA ILE A 45 5.28 -5.06 13.65
C ILE A 45 3.80 -5.30 14.01
N VAL A 46 2.92 -5.44 13.01
CA VAL A 46 1.50 -5.68 13.21
C VAL A 46 1.28 -7.03 13.90
N ILE A 47 1.87 -8.12 13.41
CA ILE A 47 1.74 -9.46 14.00
C ILE A 47 2.25 -9.46 15.45
N VAL A 48 3.42 -8.89 15.70
CA VAL A 48 3.99 -8.82 17.06
C VAL A 48 3.07 -8.03 17.99
N SER A 49 2.50 -6.91 17.54
CA SER A 49 1.55 -6.13 18.36
C SER A 49 0.29 -6.91 18.72
N ILE A 50 -0.22 -7.75 17.80
CA ILE A 50 -1.37 -8.63 18.05
C ILE A 50 -0.99 -9.73 19.05
N VAL A 51 0.17 -10.37 18.86
CA VAL A 51 0.66 -11.41 19.78
C VAL A 51 0.84 -10.87 21.19
N ILE A 52 1.44 -9.68 21.34
CA ILE A 52 1.58 -9.01 22.63
C ILE A 52 0.20 -8.75 23.24
N CYS A 53 -0.75 -8.23 22.47
CA CYS A 53 -2.12 -7.99 22.94
C CYS A 53 -2.78 -9.27 23.46
N VAL A 54 -2.64 -10.39 22.75
CA VAL A 54 -3.19 -11.70 23.15
C VAL A 54 -2.51 -12.20 24.43
N LEU A 55 -1.17 -12.14 24.51
CA LEU A 55 -0.42 -12.57 25.69
C LEU A 55 -0.80 -11.77 26.94
N VAL A 56 -0.91 -10.44 26.82
CA VAL A 56 -1.32 -9.58 27.94
C VAL A 56 -2.76 -9.89 28.35
N ASN A 57 -3.66 -10.13 27.39
CA ASN A 57 -5.06 -10.48 27.69
C ASN A 57 -5.18 -11.85 28.39
N ILE A 58 -4.40 -12.84 27.96
CA ILE A 58 -4.31 -14.15 28.65
C ILE A 58 -3.79 -13.95 30.07
N LEU A 59 -2.71 -13.18 30.23
CA LEU A 59 -2.11 -12.91 31.52
C LEU A 59 -3.11 -12.24 32.47
N PHE A 60 -3.86 -11.24 32.01
CA PHE A 60 -4.93 -10.60 32.80
C PHE A 60 -6.05 -11.56 33.19
N SER A 61 -6.38 -12.50 32.30
CA SER A 61 -7.42 -13.49 32.53
C SER A 61 -7.00 -14.57 33.54
N THR A 62 -5.72 -14.98 33.53
CA THR A 62 -5.21 -16.08 34.37
C THR A 62 -4.67 -15.63 35.72
N SER A 63 -4.13 -14.41 35.82
CA SER A 63 -3.46 -13.89 37.02
C SER A 63 -4.41 -13.35 38.10
N SER A 64 -5.73 -13.46 37.91
CA SER A 64 -6.74 -12.86 38.79
C SER A 64 -6.56 -11.34 39.03
N ILE A 65 -5.72 -10.65 38.24
CA ILE A 65 -5.49 -9.19 38.33
C ILE A 65 -6.81 -8.42 38.20
N LEU A 66 -7.73 -8.94 37.37
CA LEU A 66 -9.05 -8.34 37.14
C LEU A 66 -10.08 -8.66 38.23
N SER A 67 -9.76 -9.49 39.23
CA SER A 67 -10.73 -9.95 40.24
C SER A 67 -11.18 -8.85 41.21
N GLY A 68 -10.33 -7.85 41.47
CA GLY A 68 -10.64 -6.70 42.34
C GLY A 68 -11.32 -5.51 41.65
N PHE A 69 -11.65 -5.62 40.36
CA PHE A 69 -12.27 -4.54 39.58
C PHE A 69 -13.74 -4.84 39.30
N ASP A 70 -14.58 -3.81 39.24
CA ASP A 70 -15.97 -3.95 38.79
C ASP A 70 -16.04 -4.17 37.27
N GLU A 71 -17.13 -4.75 36.76
CA GLU A 71 -17.30 -5.03 35.31
C GLU A 71 -17.02 -3.83 34.38
N PRO A 72 -17.45 -2.59 34.68
CA PRO A 72 -17.12 -1.43 33.86
C PRO A 72 -15.61 -1.14 33.82
N GLN A 73 -14.92 -1.32 34.95
CA GLN A 73 -13.47 -1.12 35.06
C GLN A 73 -12.71 -2.23 34.32
N LYS A 74 -13.15 -3.49 34.44
CA LYS A 74 -12.60 -4.62 33.66
C LYS A 74 -12.75 -4.38 32.17
N PHE A 75 -13.91 -3.89 31.72
CA PHE A 75 -14.15 -3.55 30.32
C PHE A 75 -13.16 -2.48 29.85
N LEU A 76 -13.00 -1.38 30.61
CA LEU A 76 -12.11 -0.28 30.24
C LEU A 76 -10.63 -0.71 30.23
N LEU A 77 -10.20 -1.52 31.20
CA LEU A 77 -8.84 -2.06 31.26
C LEU A 77 -8.55 -2.99 30.08
N THR A 78 -9.50 -3.86 29.74
CA THR A 78 -9.39 -4.78 28.59
C THR A 78 -9.43 -4.00 27.28
N PHE A 79 -10.22 -2.92 27.21
CA PHE A 79 -10.28 -2.04 26.05
C PHE A 79 -8.95 -1.29 25.83
N LEU A 80 -8.27 -0.86 26.88
CA LEU A 80 -6.94 -0.23 26.76
C LEU A 80 -5.92 -1.16 26.10
N LEU A 81 -6.05 -2.49 26.23
CA LEU A 81 -5.18 -3.44 25.52
C LEU A 81 -5.31 -3.33 24.00
N THR A 82 -6.47 -2.91 23.49
CA THR A 82 -6.68 -2.70 22.05
C THR A 82 -5.87 -1.53 21.50
N ALA A 83 -5.34 -0.65 22.36
CA ALA A 83 -4.39 0.38 21.95
C ALA A 83 -3.08 -0.20 21.43
N ILE A 84 -2.65 -1.39 21.91
CA ILE A 84 -1.41 -2.05 21.51
C ILE A 84 -1.38 -2.31 19.99
N PRO A 85 -2.35 -3.04 19.38
CA PRO A 85 -2.38 -3.24 17.94
C PRO A 85 -2.61 -1.94 17.16
N ILE A 86 -3.38 -0.98 17.69
CA ILE A 86 -3.60 0.32 17.03
C ILE A 86 -2.28 1.09 16.90
N VAL A 87 -1.52 1.18 18.00
CA VAL A 87 -0.20 1.84 18.01
C VAL A 87 0.78 1.08 17.12
N GLY A 88 0.76 -0.26 17.12
CA GLY A 88 1.56 -1.08 16.21
C GLY A 88 1.29 -0.78 14.74
N ILE A 89 0.01 -0.73 14.34
CA ILE A 89 -0.41 -0.37 12.97
C ILE A 89 0.03 1.06 12.64
N GLY A 90 -0.20 2.02 13.55
CA GLY A 90 0.18 3.42 13.37
C GLY A 90 1.69 3.62 13.20
N ALA A 91 2.49 3.05 14.10
CA ALA A 91 3.95 3.10 14.05
C ALA A 91 4.51 2.42 12.80
N GLY A 92 3.96 1.26 12.43
CA GLY A 92 4.33 0.56 11.20
C GLY A 92 3.99 1.37 9.94
N GLY A 93 2.82 2.00 9.89
CA GLY A 93 2.39 2.85 8.78
C GLY A 93 3.26 4.11 8.65
N LEU A 94 3.60 4.74 9.77
CA LEU A 94 4.56 5.86 9.79
C LEU A 94 5.92 5.43 9.28
N TYR A 95 6.46 4.29 9.76
CA TYR A 95 7.74 3.76 9.32
C TYR A 95 7.80 3.58 7.80
N ILE A 96 6.79 2.95 7.18
CA ILE A 96 6.72 2.82 5.72
C ILE A 96 6.67 4.19 5.06
N ARG A 97 5.82 5.10 5.56
CA ARG A 97 5.67 6.44 4.97
C ARG A 97 6.98 7.21 4.94
N THR A 98 7.78 7.14 6.01
CA THR A 98 9.09 7.79 6.06
C THR A 98 10.06 7.19 5.03
N LYS A 99 10.02 5.86 4.84
CA LYS A 99 10.86 5.18 3.84
C LYS A 99 10.45 5.49 2.40
N VAL A 100 9.15 5.53 2.11
CA VAL A 100 8.65 5.90 0.78
C VAL A 100 8.96 7.37 0.47
N LYS A 101 8.86 8.27 1.45
CA LYS A 101 9.22 9.69 1.28
C LYS A 101 10.73 9.92 1.07
N ALA A 102 11.57 9.01 1.55
CA ALA A 102 13.02 9.08 1.35
C ALA A 102 13.45 8.67 -0.07
N VAL A 103 12.54 8.12 -0.89
CA VAL A 103 12.81 7.82 -2.29
C VAL A 103 12.89 9.12 -3.06
N LYS A 104 14.08 9.42 -3.59
CA LYS A 104 14.27 10.53 -4.51
C LYS A 104 13.46 10.26 -5.78
N THR A 105 12.56 11.18 -6.11
CA THR A 105 11.72 11.11 -7.31
C THR A 105 11.75 12.47 -8.01
N GLY A 106 11.72 12.46 -9.34
CA GLY A 106 11.76 13.67 -10.16
C GLY A 106 13.15 14.18 -10.51
N GLU A 107 14.22 13.45 -10.20
CA GLU A 107 15.60 13.80 -10.62
C GLU A 107 15.71 13.94 -12.16
N TRP A 108 14.91 13.15 -12.87
CA TRP A 108 14.82 13.16 -14.33
C TRP A 108 14.18 14.42 -14.93
N LYS A 109 13.46 15.23 -14.14
CA LYS A 109 12.73 16.40 -14.68
C LYS A 109 13.68 17.48 -15.17
N GLU A 110 14.81 17.66 -14.47
CA GLU A 110 15.86 18.59 -14.85
C GLU A 110 16.53 18.12 -16.14
N GLU A 111 16.89 16.84 -16.24
CA GLU A 111 17.51 16.31 -17.46
C GLU A 111 16.57 16.23 -18.67
N LEU A 112 15.28 15.93 -18.48
CA LEU A 112 14.28 15.98 -19.56
C LEU A 112 13.99 17.40 -20.06
N SER A 113 14.28 18.44 -19.27
CA SER A 113 14.12 19.83 -19.71
C SER A 113 15.12 20.23 -20.82
N HIS A 114 16.18 19.45 -21.00
CA HIS A 114 17.19 19.63 -22.05
C HIS A 114 16.82 19.00 -23.40
N GLY A 115 15.62 18.40 -23.53
CA GLY A 115 15.09 17.90 -24.80
C GLY A 115 15.41 16.44 -25.11
N PHE A 116 15.20 16.06 -26.37
CA PHE A 116 15.23 14.66 -26.84
C PHE A 116 16.58 13.92 -26.61
N PRO A 117 17.77 14.53 -26.83
CA PRO A 117 19.04 13.85 -26.59
C PRO A 117 19.24 13.44 -25.12
N SER A 118 18.82 14.28 -24.18
CA SER A 118 18.89 13.98 -22.76
C SER A 118 17.87 12.91 -22.34
N ALA A 119 16.70 12.88 -22.98
CA ALA A 119 15.74 11.80 -22.80
C ALA A 119 16.28 10.42 -23.25
N LEU A 120 17.03 10.39 -24.35
CA LEU A 120 17.73 9.19 -24.84
C LEU A 120 18.85 8.76 -23.89
N LYS A 121 19.63 9.71 -23.37
CA LYS A 121 20.67 9.45 -22.38
C LYS A 121 20.09 8.79 -21.12
N ILE A 122 19.02 9.37 -20.55
CA ILE A 122 18.29 8.81 -19.40
C ILE A 122 17.85 7.36 -19.66
N LEU A 123 17.32 7.08 -20.85
CA LEU A 123 16.88 5.73 -21.23
C LEU A 123 18.05 4.74 -21.35
N SER A 124 19.20 5.19 -21.85
CA SER A 124 20.39 4.35 -22.04
C SER A 124 21.10 3.99 -20.74
N GLU A 125 21.11 4.91 -19.76
CA GLU A 125 21.79 4.73 -18.47
C GLU A 125 20.90 3.98 -17.44
N MET A 126 19.65 3.68 -17.81
CA MET A 126 18.70 3.03 -16.93
C MET A 126 18.99 1.54 -16.77
N ASP A 127 19.02 1.08 -15.52
CA ASP A 127 19.06 -0.36 -15.20
C ASP A 127 17.67 -0.99 -15.43
N TRP A 128 17.45 -1.40 -16.68
CA TRP A 128 16.23 -2.03 -17.16
C TRP A 128 15.94 -3.35 -16.47
N GLU A 129 16.97 -4.14 -16.16
CA GLU A 129 16.81 -5.48 -15.60
C GLU A 129 16.27 -5.42 -14.16
N SER A 130 16.82 -4.51 -13.35
CA SER A 130 16.32 -4.19 -12.02
C SER A 130 14.89 -3.66 -12.04
N SER A 131 14.59 -2.77 -12.99
CA SER A 131 13.27 -2.15 -13.14
C SER A 131 12.21 -3.18 -13.56
N PHE A 132 12.53 -4.08 -14.50
CA PHE A 132 11.61 -5.12 -14.95
C PHE A 132 11.38 -6.21 -13.91
N LYS A 133 12.40 -6.55 -13.11
CA LYS A 133 12.27 -7.50 -12.00
C LYS A 133 11.36 -6.97 -10.89
N ALA A 134 11.44 -5.67 -10.62
CA ALA A 134 10.54 -5.00 -9.66
C ALA A 134 9.07 -5.01 -10.12
N VAL A 135 8.83 -4.90 -11.43
CA VAL A 135 7.47 -4.99 -11.99
C VAL A 135 6.96 -6.43 -11.98
N SER A 136 7.79 -7.43 -12.33
CA SER A 136 7.35 -8.83 -12.39
C SER A 136 7.07 -9.46 -11.02
N SER A 137 7.78 -9.06 -9.95
CA SER A 137 7.45 -9.47 -8.57
C SER A 137 6.26 -8.70 -7.99
N GLY A 138 5.85 -7.61 -8.64
CA GLY A 138 4.90 -6.65 -8.13
C GLY A 138 3.54 -7.25 -7.77
N GLY A 139 3.03 -8.19 -8.57
CA GLY A 139 1.70 -8.79 -8.37
C GLY A 139 1.53 -9.59 -7.08
N LEU A 140 2.53 -10.42 -6.72
CA LEU A 140 2.47 -11.25 -5.50
C LEU A 140 2.61 -10.38 -4.24
N SER A 141 3.53 -9.41 -4.30
CA SER A 141 3.76 -8.44 -3.24
C SER A 141 2.58 -7.48 -3.07
N TYR A 142 1.83 -7.26 -4.15
CA TYR A 142 0.62 -6.45 -4.16
C TYR A 142 -0.54 -7.15 -3.44
N ALA A 143 -0.74 -8.45 -3.73
CA ALA A 143 -1.72 -9.26 -3.02
C ALA A 143 -1.42 -9.33 -1.52
N MET A 144 -0.15 -9.55 -1.16
CA MET A 144 0.33 -9.49 0.22
C MET A 144 0.04 -8.13 0.87
N TYR A 145 0.36 -7.03 0.18
CA TYR A 145 0.06 -5.67 0.65
C TYR A 145 -1.42 -5.45 0.93
N GLY A 146 -2.29 -5.85 -0.01
CA GLY A 146 -3.75 -5.80 0.15
C GLY A 146 -4.23 -6.58 1.37
N LEU A 147 -3.70 -7.78 1.59
CA LEU A 147 -4.08 -8.64 2.71
C LEU A 147 -3.72 -8.04 4.07
N VAL A 148 -2.48 -7.59 4.29
CA VAL A 148 -2.10 -7.03 5.61
C VAL A 148 -2.76 -5.67 5.83
N LYS A 149 -2.90 -4.84 4.78
CA LYS A 149 -3.64 -3.58 4.87
C LYS A 149 -5.10 -3.84 5.23
N GLY A 150 -5.71 -4.86 4.61
CA GLY A 150 -7.06 -5.31 4.93
C GLY A 150 -7.20 -5.81 6.36
N ALA A 151 -6.27 -6.65 6.82
CA ALA A 151 -6.23 -7.11 8.20
C ALA A 151 -6.11 -5.95 9.20
N ALA A 152 -5.23 -4.98 8.91
CA ALA A 152 -5.06 -3.79 9.75
C ALA A 152 -6.34 -2.94 9.83
N TYR A 153 -6.99 -2.67 8.70
CA TYR A 153 -8.26 -1.94 8.70
C TYR A 153 -9.38 -2.70 9.40
N TRP A 154 -9.44 -4.01 9.21
CA TRP A 154 -10.40 -4.86 9.89
C TRP A 154 -10.23 -4.81 11.40
N ILE A 155 -9.00 -4.92 11.90
CA ILE A 155 -8.69 -4.81 13.33
C ILE A 155 -9.17 -3.46 13.88
N ILE A 156 -8.86 -2.36 13.19
CA ILE A 156 -9.28 -1.01 13.61
C ILE A 156 -10.81 -0.90 13.61
N ALA A 157 -11.47 -1.35 12.54
CA ALA A 157 -12.92 -1.29 12.41
C ALA A 157 -13.63 -2.16 13.46
N TYR A 158 -13.08 -3.34 13.75
CA TYR A 158 -13.59 -4.24 14.77
C TYR A 158 -13.50 -3.63 16.16
N ILE A 159 -12.34 -3.04 16.52
CA ILE A 159 -12.16 -2.38 17.80
C ILE A 159 -13.10 -1.17 17.93
N ALA A 160 -13.20 -0.33 16.90
CA ALA A 160 -14.05 0.85 16.91
C ALA A 160 -15.55 0.50 17.03
N ALA A 161 -16.02 -0.46 16.22
CA ALA A 161 -17.40 -0.93 16.28
C ALA A 161 -17.70 -1.60 17.63
N GLY A 162 -16.78 -2.45 18.10
CA GLY A 162 -16.90 -3.12 19.40
C GLY A 162 -17.02 -2.11 20.56
N PHE A 163 -16.23 -1.04 20.53
CA PHE A 163 -16.31 0.03 21.53
C PHE A 163 -17.65 0.76 21.48
N ALA A 164 -18.06 1.21 20.29
CA ALA A 164 -19.30 1.96 20.10
C ALA A 164 -20.53 1.15 20.55
N PHE A 165 -20.58 -0.13 20.17
CA PHE A 165 -21.67 -1.01 20.58
C PHE A 165 -21.70 -1.26 22.08
N ASN A 166 -20.55 -1.51 22.72
CA ASN A 166 -20.50 -1.72 24.17
C ASN A 166 -20.87 -0.47 24.97
N ILE A 167 -20.47 0.73 24.53
CA ILE A 167 -20.93 1.99 25.14
C ILE A 167 -22.45 2.12 25.01
N THR A 168 -22.97 1.87 23.81
CA THR A 168 -24.40 2.01 23.53
C THR A 168 -25.23 1.05 24.38
N THR A 169 -24.81 -0.22 24.51
CA THR A 169 -25.50 -1.19 25.37
C THR A 169 -25.36 -0.87 26.85
N TYR A 170 -24.22 -0.33 27.27
CA TYR A 170 -24.03 0.10 28.64
C TYR A 170 -24.97 1.26 29.01
N LEU A 171 -25.09 2.27 28.13
CA LEU A 171 -25.98 3.41 28.34
C LEU A 171 -27.47 3.02 28.33
N LEU A 172 -27.88 2.13 27.42
CA LEU A 172 -29.30 1.77 27.24
C LEU A 172 -29.77 0.62 28.15
N MET A 173 -28.89 -0.34 28.44
CA MET A 173 -29.27 -1.61 29.07
C MET A 173 -28.43 -1.94 30.32
N HIS A 174 -27.44 -1.10 30.68
CA HIS A 174 -26.47 -1.39 31.75
C HIS A 174 -25.77 -2.75 31.61
N GLN A 175 -25.66 -3.24 30.37
CA GLN A 175 -25.00 -4.50 30.04
C GLN A 175 -23.81 -4.27 29.12
N THR A 176 -22.71 -4.98 29.42
CA THR A 176 -21.51 -5.05 28.58
C THR A 176 -21.43 -6.41 27.89
N ARG A 177 -20.79 -6.48 26.71
CA ARG A 177 -20.51 -7.70 25.91
C ARG A 177 -21.67 -8.33 25.13
N VAL A 178 -22.83 -7.67 25.02
CA VAL A 178 -24.01 -8.24 24.33
C VAL A 178 -23.87 -8.28 22.79
N LEU A 179 -23.20 -7.29 22.20
CA LEU A 179 -23.14 -7.08 20.73
C LEU A 179 -21.80 -7.47 20.09
N GLY A 180 -20.97 -8.28 20.77
CA GLY A 180 -19.65 -8.68 20.27
C GLY A 180 -19.70 -9.36 18.89
N GLY A 181 -20.66 -10.25 18.67
CA GLY A 181 -20.85 -10.93 17.38
C GLY A 181 -21.23 -9.98 16.24
N ILE A 182 -22.09 -8.99 16.49
CA ILE A 182 -22.51 -8.02 15.47
C ILE A 182 -21.35 -7.10 15.07
N SER A 183 -20.49 -6.74 16.02
CA SER A 183 -19.29 -5.95 15.72
C SER A 183 -18.31 -6.66 14.79
N LEU A 184 -18.19 -7.99 14.85
CA LEU A 184 -17.40 -8.80 13.93
C LEU A 184 -17.93 -8.72 12.50
N TRP A 185 -19.24 -8.95 12.31
CA TRP A 185 -19.85 -8.92 10.98
C TRP A 185 -19.84 -7.52 10.36
N LEU A 186 -20.14 -6.49 11.16
CA LEU A 186 -20.15 -5.10 10.69
C LEU A 186 -18.75 -4.63 10.29
N SER A 187 -17.72 -4.96 11.08
CA SER A 187 -16.34 -4.58 10.77
C SER A 187 -15.81 -5.30 9.52
N LEU A 188 -16.18 -6.56 9.30
CA LEU A 188 -15.89 -7.28 8.06
C LEU A 188 -16.54 -6.61 6.86
N LEU A 189 -17.82 -6.23 6.97
CA LEU A 189 -18.55 -5.55 5.89
C LEU A 189 -17.91 -4.19 5.54
N ILE A 190 -17.63 -3.36 6.55
CA ILE A 190 -17.00 -2.04 6.38
C ILE A 190 -15.63 -2.20 5.70
N THR A 191 -14.84 -3.16 6.18
CA THR A 191 -13.51 -3.41 5.62
C THR A 191 -13.60 -3.90 4.19
N PHE A 192 -14.51 -4.82 3.87
CA PHE A 192 -14.71 -5.32 2.52
C PHE A 192 -15.09 -4.21 1.54
N LEU A 193 -16.03 -3.33 1.91
CA LEU A 193 -16.44 -2.20 1.07
C LEU A 193 -15.28 -1.24 0.80
N TYR A 194 -14.49 -0.93 1.83
CA TYR A 194 -13.33 -0.06 1.71
C TYR A 194 -12.22 -0.69 0.86
N LEU A 195 -11.89 -1.95 1.12
CA LEU A 195 -10.85 -2.68 0.40
C LEU A 195 -11.19 -2.84 -1.07
N LYS A 196 -12.43 -3.20 -1.41
CA LYS A 196 -12.88 -3.38 -2.80
C LYS A 196 -12.59 -2.14 -3.65
N LYS A 197 -12.87 -0.95 -3.12
CA LYS A 197 -12.65 0.32 -3.82
C LYS A 197 -11.15 0.63 -3.99
N ASP A 198 -10.35 0.45 -2.93
CA ASP A 198 -8.90 0.74 -2.96
C ASP A 198 -8.11 -0.27 -3.81
N LEU A 199 -8.42 -1.58 -3.70
CA LEU A 199 -7.82 -2.65 -4.50
C LEU A 199 -8.14 -2.49 -5.99
N SER A 200 -9.41 -2.20 -6.33
CA SER A 200 -9.80 -2.03 -7.74
C SER A 200 -9.07 -0.88 -8.41
N ARG A 201 -8.93 0.27 -7.73
CA ARG A 201 -8.19 1.43 -8.25
C ARG A 201 -6.73 1.08 -8.56
N ARG A 202 -6.05 0.48 -7.59
CA ARG A 202 -4.61 0.19 -7.69
C ARG A 202 -4.30 -1.01 -8.60
N PHE A 203 -5.21 -1.97 -8.75
CA PHE A 203 -5.10 -3.03 -9.75
C PHE A 203 -5.11 -2.45 -11.17
N ASN A 204 -5.90 -1.41 -11.42
CA ASN A 204 -5.89 -0.69 -12.69
C ASN A 204 -4.58 0.09 -12.90
N GLU A 205 -4.00 0.67 -11.84
CA GLU A 205 -2.67 1.32 -11.89
C GLU A 205 -1.57 0.31 -12.27
N ILE A 206 -1.58 -0.91 -11.71
CA ILE A 206 -0.63 -1.99 -12.06
C ILE A 206 -0.84 -2.51 -13.48
N ARG A 207 -2.09 -2.65 -13.92
CA ARG A 207 -2.36 -3.08 -15.30
C ARG A 207 -1.91 -2.02 -16.32
N ALA A 208 -1.98 -0.75 -15.96
CA ALA A 208 -1.41 0.34 -16.76
C ALA A 208 0.12 0.24 -16.81
N LEU A 209 0.76 -0.06 -15.68
CA LEU A 209 2.21 -0.32 -15.59
C LEU A 209 2.67 -1.46 -16.52
N ASP A 210 1.98 -2.61 -16.51
CA ASP A 210 2.30 -3.75 -17.39
C ASP A 210 2.17 -3.39 -18.87
N LYS A 211 1.14 -2.60 -19.21
CA LYS A 211 0.93 -2.13 -20.58
C LYS A 211 2.04 -1.18 -21.03
N LEU A 212 2.45 -0.27 -20.16
CA LEU A 212 3.56 0.66 -20.40
C LEU A 212 4.88 -0.08 -20.57
N GLN A 213 5.12 -1.13 -19.75
CA GLN A 213 6.29 -2.00 -19.86
C GLN A 213 6.35 -2.73 -21.21
N TRP A 214 5.21 -3.16 -21.72
CA TRP A 214 5.12 -3.80 -23.03
C TRP A 214 5.39 -2.82 -24.17
N GLU A 215 4.79 -1.63 -24.12
CA GLU A 215 5.07 -0.56 -25.09
C GLU A 215 6.54 -0.13 -25.07
N LEU A 216 7.16 -0.16 -23.90
CA LEU A 216 8.58 0.12 -23.71
C LEU A 216 9.52 -0.90 -24.33
N ARG A 217 9.26 -2.19 -24.11
CA ARG A 217 10.05 -3.25 -24.75
C ARG A 217 9.97 -3.14 -26.26
N ARG A 218 8.78 -2.80 -26.76
CA ARG A 218 8.58 -2.54 -28.18
C ARG A 218 9.38 -1.31 -28.63
N PHE A 219 9.32 -0.19 -27.90
CA PHE A 219 10.04 1.04 -28.24
C PHE A 219 11.57 0.88 -28.20
N SER A 220 12.08 0.17 -27.19
CA SER A 220 13.50 -0.20 -27.08
C SER A 220 13.93 -1.11 -28.22
N SER A 221 13.10 -2.10 -28.60
CA SER A 221 13.37 -2.94 -29.76
C SER A 221 13.35 -2.15 -31.07
N GLU A 222 12.46 -1.17 -31.20
CA GLU A 222 12.37 -0.30 -32.38
C GLU A 222 13.60 0.62 -32.49
N LEU A 223 14.05 1.21 -31.37
CA LEU A 223 15.28 2.01 -31.29
C LEU A 223 16.55 1.18 -31.53
N ARG A 224 16.62 -0.04 -30.99
CA ARG A 224 17.80 -0.91 -31.18
C ARG A 224 17.91 -1.46 -32.60
N ASN A 225 16.79 -1.55 -33.31
CA ASN A 225 16.75 -1.94 -34.72
C ASN A 225 16.88 -0.76 -35.69
N THR A 226 16.87 0.48 -35.18
CA THR A 226 17.24 1.67 -35.95
C THR A 226 18.69 1.98 -35.66
N GLU A 227 19.59 1.44 -36.48
CA GLU A 227 20.99 1.86 -36.52
C GLU A 227 21.03 3.38 -36.80
N PHE A 228 21.71 4.12 -35.92
CA PHE A 228 22.14 5.51 -36.15
C PHE A 228 23.57 5.51 -36.65
#